data_AF-A0A8T5JIV5-F1
#
_entry.id   AF-A0A8T5JIV5-F1
#
_cell.length_a   1.000
_cell.length_b   1.000
_cell.length_c   1.000
_cell.angle_alpha   90.00
_cell.angle_beta   90.00
_cell.angle_gamma   90.00
#
_symmetry.space_group_name_H-M   'P 1'
#
loop_
_entity.id
_entity.type
_entity.pdbx_description
1 polymer ?
#
loop_
_entity_poly.entity_id
_entity_poly.type
_entity_poly.pdbx_seq_one_letter_code
_entity_poly.pdbx_strand_id
1 'polypeptide(L)'
;MGVEQYQNIIEKTFQDPLTDLLLKNSQLTRTQFETLIIDLLTDIMSENKVSFDQKTLFRQKRVSRGSFSRSLAQARKNVVSSIFTVVLLSYMGVFSERPFEEYQVLAEKLKEYATLIESGEYTIDPQNLVRLEDELVSGINELASPTSIKMV
;
A
#
# COMPACT_ATOMS: atom_id res chain seq x y z
N MET A 1 22.84 1.62 10.78
CA MET A 1 22.02 2.78 10.36
C MET A 1 21.25 3.33 11.54
N GLY A 2 21.09 4.65 11.64
CA GLY A 2 20.47 5.33 12.79
C GLY A 2 18.94 5.41 12.70
N VAL A 3 18.29 5.67 13.84
CA VAL A 3 16.81 5.80 13.95
C VAL A 3 16.24 6.90 13.07
N GLU A 4 16.98 7.99 12.92
CA GLU A 4 16.60 9.15 12.10
C GLU A 4 16.42 8.81 10.62
N GLN A 5 17.22 7.88 10.08
CA GLN A 5 17.11 7.50 8.67
C GLN A 5 15.80 6.76 8.38
N TYR A 6 15.38 5.86 9.27
CA TYR A 6 14.10 5.17 9.16
C TYR A 6 12.93 6.14 9.30
N GLN A 7 12.99 7.05 10.27
CA GLN A 7 11.95 8.04 10.48
C GLN A 7 11.79 8.98 9.28
N ASN A 8 12.89 9.38 8.65
CA ASN A 8 12.86 10.20 7.44
C ASN A 8 12.20 9.46 6.26
N ILE A 9 12.52 8.17 6.05
CA ILE A 9 11.86 7.36 5.01
C ILE A 9 10.35 7.29 5.28
N ILE A 10 9.96 6.97 6.52
CA ILE A 10 8.55 6.89 6.92
C ILE A 10 7.85 8.22 6.72
N GLU A 11 8.47 9.33 7.14
CA GLU A 11 7.92 10.67 6.99
C GLU A 11 7.71 11.01 5.51
N LYS A 12 8.71 10.78 4.65
CA LYS A 12 8.59 10.96 3.19
C LYS A 12 7.47 10.12 2.60
N THR A 13 7.35 8.85 2.97
CA THR A 13 6.25 7.97 2.55
C THR A 13 4.89 8.58 2.91
N PHE A 14 4.75 9.21 4.07
CA PHE A 14 3.48 9.80 4.49
C PHE A 14 3.23 11.23 4.02
N GLN A 15 4.24 11.89 3.45
CA GLN A 15 4.15 13.17 2.75
C GLN A 15 3.89 13.00 1.24
N ASP A 16 4.14 11.80 0.71
CA ASP A 16 3.85 11.45 -0.68
C ASP A 16 2.32 11.41 -0.93
N PRO A 17 1.79 12.30 -1.80
CA PRO A 17 0.37 12.33 -2.12
C PRO A 17 -0.14 11.05 -2.78
N LEU A 18 0.72 10.31 -3.50
CA LEU A 18 0.35 9.04 -4.09
C LEU A 18 0.12 7.97 -3.01
N THR A 19 0.96 7.97 -1.98
CA THR A 19 0.76 7.10 -0.82
C THR A 19 -0.56 7.42 -0.11
N ASP A 20 -0.93 8.69 0.08
CA ASP A 20 -2.20 9.05 0.72
C ASP A 20 -3.41 8.60 -0.12
N LEU A 21 -3.33 8.79 -1.44
CA LEU A 21 -4.32 8.33 -2.40
C LEU A 21 -4.53 6.80 -2.35
N LEU A 22 -3.44 6.03 -2.40
CA LEU A 22 -3.50 4.57 -2.35
C LEU A 22 -4.03 4.08 -1.00
N LEU A 23 -3.62 4.73 0.09
CA LEU A 23 -4.04 4.38 1.44
C LEU A 23 -5.55 4.60 1.64
N LYS A 24 -6.09 5.72 1.13
CA LYS A 24 -7.53 6.08 1.18
C LYS A 24 -8.43 5.01 0.55
N ASN A 25 -7.94 4.34 -0.50
CA ASN A 25 -8.68 3.31 -1.24
C ASN A 25 -8.32 1.87 -0.81
N SER A 26 -7.43 1.72 0.19
CA SER A 26 -6.97 0.41 0.67
C SER A 26 -7.77 -0.09 1.90
N GLN A 27 -7.53 -1.35 2.27
CA GLN A 27 -8.02 -1.93 3.52
C GLN A 27 -7.12 -1.62 4.72
N LEU A 28 -6.13 -0.74 4.59
CA LEU A 28 -5.18 -0.39 5.64
C LEU A 28 -5.49 1.00 6.19
N THR A 29 -5.52 1.13 7.51
CA THR A 29 -5.49 2.46 8.15
C THR A 29 -4.07 3.03 8.11
N ARG A 30 -3.93 4.36 8.22
CA ARG A 30 -2.62 5.03 8.34
C ARG A 30 -1.73 4.43 9.43
N THR A 31 -2.32 4.09 10.59
CA THR A 31 -1.59 3.44 11.69
C THR A 31 -1.13 2.03 11.33
N GLN A 32 -1.98 1.24 10.67
CA GLN A 32 -1.63 -0.11 10.23
C GLN A 32 -0.53 -0.09 9.17
N PHE A 33 -0.65 0.79 8.18
CA PHE A 33 0.33 0.95 7.11
C PHE A 33 1.69 1.42 7.65
N GLU A 34 1.73 2.44 8.51
CA GLU A 34 2.98 2.90 9.14
C GLU A 34 3.66 1.78 9.94
N THR A 35 2.87 0.99 10.69
CA THR A 35 3.40 -0.15 11.45
C THR A 35 3.96 -1.23 10.53
N LEU A 36 3.30 -1.50 9.41
CA LEU A 36 3.74 -2.46 8.40
C LEU A 36 5.05 -2.02 7.72
N ILE A 37 5.15 -0.75 7.33
CA ILE A 37 6.37 -0.19 6.72
C ILE A 37 7.55 -0.24 7.70
N ILE A 38 7.36 0.11 8.97
CA ILE A 38 8.40 -0.05 9.99
C ILE A 38 8.87 -1.50 10.07
N ASP A 39 7.93 -2.44 10.13
CA ASP A 39 8.24 -3.86 10.24
C ASP A 39 9.05 -4.37 9.04
N LEU A 40 8.65 -3.99 7.82
CA LEU A 40 9.32 -4.33 6.57
C LEU A 40 10.71 -3.66 6.45
N LEU A 41 10.81 -2.35 6.68
CA LEU A 41 12.09 -1.62 6.58
C LEU A 41 13.11 -2.16 7.57
N THR A 42 12.67 -2.45 8.80
CA THR A 42 13.57 -3.00 9.82
C THR A 42 14.01 -4.43 9.49
N ASP A 43 13.16 -5.25 8.87
CA ASP A 43 13.51 -6.60 8.44
C ASP A 43 14.41 -6.60 7.18
N ILE A 44 14.26 -5.62 6.28
CA ILE A 44 15.05 -5.50 5.04
C ILE A 44 16.42 -4.87 5.30
N MET A 45 16.48 -3.81 6.12
CA MET A 45 17.66 -2.95 6.25
C MET A 45 18.53 -3.28 7.47
N SER A 46 18.07 -4.16 8.37
CA SER A 46 18.85 -4.55 9.54
C SER A 46 19.50 -5.91 9.34
N GLU A 47 20.81 -5.97 9.51
CA GLU A 47 21.57 -7.23 9.54
C GLU A 47 21.16 -8.15 10.70
N ASN A 48 20.60 -7.55 11.77
CA ASN A 48 20.14 -8.24 12.96
C ASN A 48 18.63 -8.07 13.13
N LYS A 49 17.98 -9.09 13.70
CA LYS A 49 16.55 -9.07 14.00
C LYS A 49 16.23 -7.97 15.01
N VAL A 50 15.53 -6.94 14.57
CA VAL A 50 15.08 -5.83 15.42
C VAL A 50 13.89 -6.30 16.27
N SER A 51 14.00 -6.17 17.60
CA SER A 51 12.91 -6.53 18.50
C SER A 51 11.69 -5.62 18.33
N PHE A 52 10.49 -6.11 18.65
CA PHE A 52 9.28 -5.27 18.59
C PHE A 52 9.38 -4.01 19.44
N ASP A 53 10.05 -4.08 20.60
CA ASP A 53 10.27 -2.93 21.47
C ASP A 53 11.09 -1.85 20.77
N GLN A 54 12.15 -2.24 20.06
CA GLN A 54 12.93 -1.32 19.22
C GLN A 54 12.12 -0.80 18.03
N LYS A 55 11.31 -1.65 17.39
CA LYS A 55 10.45 -1.23 16.27
C LYS A 55 9.47 -0.12 16.66
N THR A 56 9.02 -0.08 17.92
CA THR A 56 8.12 0.99 18.40
C THR A 56 8.74 2.39 18.35
N LEU A 57 10.08 2.49 18.35
CA LEU A 57 10.80 3.78 18.34
C LEU A 57 10.73 4.48 16.98
N PHE A 58 10.47 3.74 15.90
CA PHE A 58 10.34 4.31 14.56
C PHE A 58 8.94 4.86 14.26
N ARG A 59 7.97 4.63 15.16
CA ARG A 59 6.63 5.21 15.04
C ARG A 59 6.69 6.71 15.27
N GLN A 60 5.98 7.49 14.45
CA GLN A 60 5.85 8.94 14.63
C GLN A 60 5.21 9.26 16.00
N LYS A 61 4.16 8.52 16.35
CA LYS A 61 3.58 8.53 17.69
C LYS A 61 4.03 7.27 18.43
N ARG A 62 4.80 7.46 19.52
CA ARG A 62 5.23 6.35 20.39
C ARG A 62 4.03 5.54 20.87
N VAL A 63 4.16 4.22 20.81
CA VAL A 63 3.14 3.26 21.24
C VAL A 63 3.78 2.15 22.06
N SER A 64 2.98 1.45 22.86
CA SER A 64 3.43 0.25 23.55
C SER A 64 3.68 -0.90 22.56
N ARG A 65 4.51 -1.86 22.97
CA ARG A 65 4.75 -3.11 22.25
C ARG A 65 3.45 -3.83 21.85
N GLY A 66 2.51 -3.92 22.80
CA GLY A 66 1.21 -4.57 22.56
C GLY A 66 0.37 -3.85 21.51
N SER A 67 0.41 -2.50 21.50
CA SER A 67 -0.29 -1.71 20.49
C SER A 67 0.35 -1.86 19.10
N PHE A 68 1.67 -1.87 19.02
CA PHE A 68 2.41 -2.13 17.79
C PHE A 68 2.07 -3.52 17.23
N SER A 69 2.18 -4.56 18.07
CA SER A 69 1.91 -5.95 17.67
C SER A 69 0.48 -6.15 17.16
N ARG A 70 -0.53 -5.57 17.84
CA ARG A 70 -1.92 -5.63 17.36
C ARG A 70 -2.12 -4.91 16.03
N SER A 71 -1.53 -3.73 15.88
CA SER A 71 -1.62 -2.96 14.62
C SER A 71 -0.98 -3.73 13.46
N LEU A 72 0.18 -4.36 13.69
CA LEU A 72 0.84 -5.17 12.69
C LEU A 72 0.03 -6.42 12.34
N ALA A 73 -0.51 -7.12 13.34
CA ALA A 73 -1.36 -8.29 13.11
C ALA A 73 -2.60 -7.94 12.28
N GLN A 74 -3.23 -6.80 12.58
CA GLN A 74 -4.38 -6.31 11.83
C GLN A 74 -4.00 -5.91 10.39
N ALA A 75 -2.87 -5.22 10.21
CA ALA A 75 -2.36 -4.87 8.88
C ALA A 75 -2.13 -6.12 8.02
N ARG A 76 -1.41 -7.11 8.56
CA ARG A 76 -1.14 -8.39 7.89
C ARG A 76 -2.43 -9.15 7.57
N LYS A 77 -3.39 -9.20 8.51
CA LYS A 77 -4.69 -9.81 8.28
C LYS A 77 -5.42 -9.15 7.11
N ASN A 78 -5.44 -7.82 7.06
CA ASN A 78 -6.11 -7.09 5.98
C ASN A 78 -5.45 -7.34 4.62
N VAL A 79 -4.10 -7.36 4.55
CA VAL A 79 -3.37 -7.72 3.33
C VAL A 79 -3.73 -9.13 2.86
N VAL A 80 -3.67 -10.11 3.74
CA VAL A 80 -3.99 -11.51 3.42
C VAL A 80 -5.44 -11.65 2.96
N SER A 81 -6.39 -11.02 3.66
CA SER A 81 -7.80 -11.02 3.26
C SER A 81 -8.00 -10.39 1.89
N SER A 82 -7.37 -9.26 1.58
CA SER A 82 -7.47 -8.63 0.25
C SER A 82 -6.98 -9.55 -0.87
N ILE A 83 -5.87 -10.26 -0.66
CA ILE A 83 -5.36 -11.25 -1.62
C ILE A 83 -6.36 -12.39 -1.80
N PHE A 84 -6.90 -12.95 -0.71
CA PHE A 84 -7.92 -13.99 -0.80
C PHE A 84 -9.19 -13.51 -1.51
N THR A 85 -9.60 -12.25 -1.32
CA THR A 85 -10.74 -11.67 -2.05
C THR A 85 -10.49 -11.68 -3.55
N VAL A 86 -9.30 -11.24 -4.00
CA VAL A 86 -8.96 -11.26 -5.42
C VAL A 86 -8.99 -12.70 -5.97
N VAL A 87 -8.33 -13.63 -5.27
CA VAL A 87 -8.29 -15.05 -5.66
C VAL A 87 -9.68 -15.67 -5.71
N LEU A 88 -10.55 -15.36 -4.74
CA LEU A 88 -11.93 -15.86 -4.70
C LEU A 88 -12.74 -15.38 -5.90
N LEU A 89 -12.65 -14.10 -6.24
CA LEU A 89 -13.37 -13.52 -7.38
C LEU A 89 -12.86 -14.08 -8.72
N SER A 90 -11.55 -14.30 -8.87
CA SER A 90 -10.98 -15.03 -10.00
C SER A 90 -11.51 -16.46 -10.09
N TYR A 91 -11.57 -17.18 -8.96
CA TYR A 91 -12.08 -18.54 -8.92
C TYR A 91 -13.55 -18.63 -9.37
N MET A 92 -14.38 -17.67 -8.95
CA MET A 92 -15.78 -17.54 -9.35
C MET A 92 -15.98 -17.10 -10.82
N GLY A 93 -14.91 -16.77 -11.54
CA GLY A 93 -14.96 -16.27 -12.92
C GLY A 93 -15.46 -14.83 -13.05
N VAL A 94 -15.47 -14.07 -11.94
CA VAL A 94 -15.84 -12.65 -11.94
C VAL A 94 -14.79 -11.83 -12.67
N PHE A 95 -13.52 -12.17 -12.47
CA PHE A 95 -12.42 -11.59 -13.22
C PHE A 95 -12.06 -12.44 -14.45
N SER A 96 -11.44 -11.78 -15.44
CA SER A 96 -10.85 -12.43 -16.61
C SER A 96 -9.89 -13.54 -16.20
N GLU A 97 -9.54 -14.46 -17.11
CA GLU A 97 -8.57 -15.55 -16.83
C GLU A 97 -7.19 -15.03 -16.36
N ARG A 98 -6.92 -13.72 -16.55
CA ARG A 98 -5.66 -13.06 -16.23
C ARG A 98 -5.88 -11.71 -15.53
N PRO A 99 -6.49 -11.70 -14.34
CA PRO A 99 -6.84 -10.46 -13.60
C PRO A 99 -5.63 -9.59 -13.22
N PHE A 100 -4.44 -10.17 -13.33
CA PHE A 100 -3.18 -9.52 -12.99
C PHE A 100 -2.54 -8.82 -14.19
N GLU A 101 -3.02 -9.04 -15.42
CA GLU A 101 -2.53 -8.31 -16.60
C GLU A 101 -3.00 -6.85 -16.56
N GLU A 102 -4.26 -6.60 -16.23
CA GLU A 102 -4.75 -5.23 -16.11
C GLU A 102 -4.19 -4.54 -14.86
N TYR A 103 -3.94 -5.29 -13.78
CA TYR A 103 -3.18 -4.81 -12.63
C TYR A 103 -1.77 -4.36 -13.02
N GLN A 104 -1.09 -5.11 -13.90
CA GLN A 104 0.24 -4.76 -14.37
C GLN A 104 0.24 -3.40 -15.10
N VAL A 105 -0.74 -3.15 -15.96
CA VAL A 105 -0.88 -1.85 -16.66
C VAL A 105 -1.05 -0.70 -15.67
N LEU A 106 -1.90 -0.87 -14.65
CA LEU A 106 -2.08 0.14 -13.61
C LEU A 106 -0.81 0.34 -12.78
N ALA A 107 -0.09 -0.73 -12.46
CA ALA A 107 1.17 -0.68 -11.72
C ALA A 107 2.29 0.03 -12.51
N GLU A 108 2.37 -0.21 -13.82
CA GLU A 108 3.31 0.48 -14.71
C GLU A 108 3.02 1.99 -14.78
N LYS A 109 1.75 2.38 -14.94
CA LYS A 109 1.34 3.79 -14.88
C LYS A 109 1.69 4.44 -13.54
N LEU A 110 1.39 3.77 -12.41
CA LEU A 110 1.76 4.26 -11.08
C LEU A 110 3.26 4.51 -10.95
N LYS A 111 4.08 3.61 -11.52
CA LYS A 111 5.54 3.75 -11.54
C LYS A 111 6.00 4.94 -12.39
N GLU A 112 5.38 5.15 -13.55
CA GLU A 112 5.66 6.34 -14.38
C GLU A 112 5.36 7.63 -13.62
N TYR A 113 4.20 7.72 -12.96
CA TYR A 113 3.84 8.86 -12.12
C TYR A 113 4.84 9.07 -10.97
N ALA A 114 5.22 8.01 -10.27
CA ALA A 114 6.23 8.11 -9.21
C ALA A 114 7.57 8.64 -9.75
N THR A 115 7.99 8.18 -10.93
CA THR A 115 9.25 8.62 -11.57
C THR A 115 9.19 10.10 -11.95
N LEU A 116 8.06 10.56 -12.48
CA LEU A 116 7.83 11.96 -12.86
C LEU A 116 7.81 12.92 -11.66
N ILE A 117 7.29 12.45 -10.52
CA ILE A 117 7.34 13.19 -9.25
C ILE A 117 8.79 13.27 -8.74
N GLU A 118 9.52 12.16 -8.76
CA GLU A 118 10.91 12.10 -8.31
C GLU A 118 11.86 12.95 -9.18
N SER A 119 11.62 13.03 -10.49
CA SER A 119 12.44 13.84 -11.41
C SER A 119 12.20 15.34 -11.28
N GLY A 120 11.14 15.76 -10.57
CA GLY A 120 10.73 17.17 -10.46
C GLY A 120 10.16 17.74 -11.76
N GLU A 121 9.98 16.92 -12.79
CA GLU A 121 9.38 17.28 -14.09
C GLU A 121 7.85 17.39 -14.00
N TYR A 122 7.28 16.93 -12.89
CA TYR A 122 5.85 16.99 -12.63
C TYR A 122 5.57 17.67 -11.30
N THR A 123 4.97 18.86 -11.37
CA THR A 123 4.40 19.49 -10.18
C THR A 123 3.14 18.75 -9.80
N ILE A 124 3.13 18.19 -8.59
CA ILE A 124 1.91 17.64 -8.01
C ILE A 124 0.96 18.81 -7.72
N ASP A 125 0.12 19.13 -8.68
CA ASP A 125 -1.01 20.03 -8.52
C ASP A 125 -2.26 19.19 -8.12
N PRO A 126 -3.12 19.71 -7.24
CA PRO A 126 -4.37 19.06 -6.84
C PRO A 126 -5.22 18.50 -8.00
N GLN A 127 -5.31 19.17 -9.14
CA GLN A 127 -6.10 18.72 -10.29
C GLN A 127 -5.52 17.46 -10.94
N ASN A 128 -4.19 17.39 -11.06
CA ASN A 128 -3.51 16.21 -11.60
C ASN A 128 -3.66 14.98 -10.69
N LEU A 129 -3.63 15.18 -9.36
CA LEU A 129 -3.88 14.10 -8.40
C LEU A 129 -5.32 13.58 -8.45
N VAL A 130 -6.30 14.48 -8.52
CA VAL A 130 -7.71 14.09 -8.64
C VAL A 130 -7.93 13.29 -9.91
N ARG A 131 -7.34 13.73 -11.03
CA ARG A 131 -7.42 12.99 -12.29
C ARG A 131 -6.78 11.60 -12.19
N LEU A 132 -5.61 11.49 -11.55
CA LEU A 132 -4.96 10.20 -11.31
C LEU A 132 -5.80 9.31 -10.39
N GLU A 133 -6.40 9.87 -9.33
CA GLU A 133 -7.36 9.16 -8.47
C GLU A 133 -8.51 8.60 -9.30
N ASP A 134 -9.16 9.45 -10.10
CA ASP A 134 -10.30 9.05 -10.92
C ASP A 134 -9.91 7.95 -11.93
N GLU A 135 -8.76 8.07 -12.59
CA GLU A 135 -8.26 7.06 -13.54
C GLU A 135 -7.94 5.73 -12.85
N LEU A 136 -7.29 5.74 -11.67
CA LEU A 136 -6.99 4.55 -10.90
C LEU A 136 -8.25 3.88 -10.35
N VAL A 137 -9.14 4.66 -9.75
CA VAL A 137 -10.41 4.17 -9.19
C VAL A 137 -11.28 3.61 -10.30
N SER A 138 -11.37 4.28 -11.44
CA SER A 138 -12.14 3.79 -12.58
C SER A 138 -11.56 2.48 -13.12
N GLY A 139 -10.23 2.41 -13.34
CA GLY A 139 -9.58 1.19 -13.80
C GLY A 139 -9.76 0.02 -12.83
N ILE A 140 -9.64 0.25 -11.53
CA ILE A 140 -9.88 -0.79 -10.50
C ILE A 140 -11.35 -1.19 -10.43
N ASN A 141 -12.29 -0.25 -10.59
CA ASN A 141 -13.73 -0.54 -10.61
C ASN A 141 -14.14 -1.33 -11.86
N GLU A 142 -13.53 -1.06 -13.01
CA GLU A 142 -13.70 -1.87 -14.22
C GLU A 142 -13.22 -3.30 -13.98
N LEU A 143 -12.10 -3.49 -13.27
CA LEU A 143 -11.65 -4.82 -12.85
C LEU A 143 -12.60 -5.50 -11.88
N ALA A 144 -13.20 -4.74 -10.97
CA ALA A 144 -14.21 -5.24 -10.04
C ALA A 144 -15.56 -5.54 -10.72
N SER A 145 -15.77 -5.10 -11.96
CA SER A 145 -17.04 -5.25 -12.66
C SER A 145 -17.22 -6.69 -13.17
N PRO A 146 -18.36 -7.35 -12.91
CA PRO A 146 -18.56 -8.73 -13.31
C PRO A 146 -18.48 -8.88 -14.83
N THR A 147 -17.49 -9.62 -15.32
CA THR A 147 -17.39 -9.97 -16.75
C THR A 147 -18.12 -11.27 -17.06
N SER A 148 -18.17 -12.19 -16.09
CA SER A 148 -18.98 -13.41 -16.10
C SER A 148 -19.16 -13.96 -14.68
N ILE A 149 -20.07 -14.92 -14.46
CA ILE A 149 -20.15 -15.68 -13.20
C ILE A 149 -20.16 -17.15 -13.57
N LYS A 150 -19.25 -17.94 -13.03
CA LYS A 150 -19.38 -19.41 -13.07
C LYS A 150 -20.56 -19.79 -12.17
N MET A 151 -21.67 -20.17 -12.80
CA MET A 151 -22.72 -20.90 -12.08
C MET A 151 -22.20 -22.32 -11.86
N VAL A 152 -21.64 -22.56 -10.68
CA VAL A 152 -21.27 -23.90 -10.20
C VAL A 152 -22.49 -24.53 -9.53
#